data_AF-A0A1L2ZRM0-F1
#
_entry.id   AF-A0A1L2ZRM0-F1
#
_cell.length_a   1.000
_cell.length_b   1.000
_cell.length_c   1.000
_cell.angle_alpha   90.00
_cell.angle_beta   90.00
_cell.angle_gamma   90.00
#
_symmetry.space_group_name_H-M   'P 1'
#
loop_
_entity.id
_entity.type
_entity.pdbx_description
1 polymer ?
#
loop_
_entity_poly.entity_id
_entity_poly.type
_entity_poly.pdbx_seq_one_letter_code
_entity_poly.pdbx_strand_id
1 'polypeptide(L)'
;MGLAALIASVLAYLYFGLRLAWTDARTHLLPNRLMFPWAKWAVALLIVAGLAHGAPDRVFGALAGGVVLFGAYLLLHLVQRNGMGMGDVKLAFVLGLYLGFVSWWHVLWGTLLAFVLGSLFALGGMIAGKMGRKSAIPFGPFMIVGALVALTIGR
;
A
#
# COMPACT_ATOMS: atom_id res chain seq x y z
N MET A 1 5.45 -6.38 24.83
CA MET A 1 6.23 -6.40 23.57
C MET A 1 5.35 -6.21 22.33
N GLY A 2 4.24 -6.95 22.18
CA GLY A 2 3.36 -6.85 21.01
C GLY A 2 2.78 -5.46 20.73
N LEU A 3 2.26 -4.77 21.76
CA LEU A 3 1.74 -3.39 21.62
C LEU A 3 2.79 -2.41 21.09
N ALA A 4 4.04 -2.50 21.60
CA ALA A 4 5.13 -1.65 21.14
C ALA A 4 5.49 -1.92 19.66
N ALA A 5 5.46 -3.19 19.25
CA ALA A 5 5.67 -3.56 17.84
C ALA A 5 4.55 -3.06 16.92
N LEU A 6 3.28 -3.06 17.38
CA LEU A 6 2.16 -2.47 16.64
C LEU A 6 2.29 -0.94 16.53
N ILE A 7 2.62 -0.25 17.62
CA ILE A 7 2.84 1.19 17.59
C ILE A 7 3.99 1.52 16.62
N ALA A 8 5.11 0.78 16.72
CA ALA A 8 6.24 0.95 15.81
C ALA A 8 5.86 0.67 14.35
N SER A 9 5.00 -0.32 14.07
CA SER A 9 4.59 -0.63 12.70
C SER A 9 3.70 0.46 12.10
N VAL A 10 2.82 1.05 12.90
CA VAL A 10 2.00 2.22 12.51
C VAL A 10 2.88 3.45 12.28
N LEU A 11 3.82 3.74 13.17
CA LEU A 11 4.76 4.86 12.98
C LEU A 11 5.62 4.66 11.73
N ALA A 12 6.08 3.44 11.47
CA ALA A 12 6.79 3.11 10.24
C ALA A 12 5.91 3.31 9.00
N TYR A 13 4.64 2.86 9.05
CA TYR A 13 3.67 3.07 7.98
C TYR A 13 3.50 4.56 7.69
N LEU A 14 3.28 5.39 8.71
CA LEU A 14 3.10 6.83 8.55
C LEU A 14 4.37 7.49 8.00
N TYR A 15 5.54 7.19 8.55
CA TYR A 15 6.81 7.79 8.12
C TYR A 15 7.14 7.43 6.65
N PHE A 16 7.17 6.14 6.33
CA PHE A 16 7.53 5.69 4.97
C PHE A 16 6.42 6.00 3.97
N GLY A 17 5.15 5.82 4.35
CA GLY A 17 3.99 6.13 3.54
C GLY A 17 3.96 7.60 3.16
N LEU A 18 4.05 8.53 4.12
CA LEU A 18 4.05 9.97 3.82
C LEU A 18 5.25 10.37 2.94
N ARG A 19 6.44 9.83 3.24
CA ARG A 19 7.65 10.15 2.46
C ARG A 19 7.55 9.63 1.02
N LEU A 20 7.03 8.42 0.82
CA LEU A 20 6.83 7.83 -0.50
C LEU A 20 5.71 8.54 -1.25
N ALA A 21 4.59 8.84 -0.61
CA ALA A 21 3.49 9.61 -1.21
C ALA A 21 3.97 10.99 -1.67
N TRP A 22 4.76 11.69 -0.86
CA TRP A 22 5.33 12.98 -1.24
C TRP A 22 6.32 12.89 -2.41
N THR A 23 7.18 11.86 -2.40
CA THR A 23 8.15 11.64 -3.47
C THR A 23 7.43 11.28 -4.77
N ASP A 24 6.44 10.39 -4.70
CA ASP A 24 5.66 9.97 -5.86
C ASP A 24 4.86 11.14 -6.44
N ALA A 25 4.19 11.94 -5.60
CA ALA A 25 3.44 13.12 -6.04
C ALA A 25 4.30 14.16 -6.76
N ARG A 26 5.61 14.23 -6.47
CA ARG A 26 6.54 15.18 -7.08
C ARG A 26 7.31 14.62 -8.28
N THR A 27 7.70 13.35 -8.20
CA THR A 27 8.66 12.76 -9.15
C THR A 27 8.12 11.56 -9.89
N HIS A 28 6.90 11.08 -9.60
CA HIS A 28 6.32 9.84 -10.16
C HIS A 28 7.25 8.62 -10.00
N LEU A 29 7.99 8.60 -8.89
CA LEU A 29 9.00 7.58 -8.60
C LEU A 29 8.86 7.12 -7.15
N LEU A 30 8.84 5.81 -6.99
CA LEU A 30 8.89 5.14 -5.69
C LEU A 30 10.28 4.51 -5.50
N PRO A 31 11.21 5.19 -4.81
CA PRO A 31 12.60 4.77 -4.78
C PRO A 31 12.81 3.53 -3.89
N ASN A 32 13.48 2.52 -4.45
CA ASN A 32 13.76 1.24 -3.77
C ASN A 32 14.49 1.42 -2.42
N ARG A 33 15.29 2.47 -2.27
CA ARG A 33 16.00 2.81 -1.02
C ARG A 33 15.06 3.10 0.16
N LEU A 34 13.79 3.42 -0.10
CA LEU A 34 12.76 3.58 0.93
C LEU A 34 11.84 2.38 1.00
N MET A 35 11.51 1.80 -0.16
CA MET A 35 10.63 0.64 -0.24
C MET A 35 11.20 -0.58 0.47
N PHE A 36 12.48 -0.90 0.27
CA PHE A 36 13.09 -2.09 0.86
C PHE A 36 13.23 -2.01 2.38
N PRO A 37 13.71 -0.90 2.98
CA PRO A 37 13.68 -0.77 4.43
C PRO A 37 12.26 -0.87 4.99
N TRP A 38 11.28 -0.23 4.35
CA TRP A 38 9.90 -0.29 4.82
C TRP A 38 9.35 -1.72 4.79
N ALA A 39 9.54 -2.46 3.70
CA ALA A 39 9.13 -3.85 3.60
C ALA A 39 9.77 -4.72 4.69
N LYS A 40 11.09 -4.58 4.92
CA LYS A 40 11.81 -5.32 5.96
C LYS A 40 11.27 -5.04 7.36
N TRP A 41 11.09 -3.76 7.69
CA TRP A 41 10.54 -3.35 8.98
C TRP A 41 9.09 -3.79 9.15
N ALA A 42 8.26 -3.68 8.12
CA ALA A 42 6.88 -4.13 8.15
C ALA A 42 6.79 -5.64 8.46
N VAL A 43 7.53 -6.48 7.73
CA VAL A 43 7.57 -7.92 7.99
C VAL A 43 8.03 -8.22 9.41
N ALA A 44 9.16 -7.66 9.84
CA ALA A 44 9.71 -7.91 11.16
C ALA A 44 8.74 -7.49 12.29
N LEU A 45 8.20 -6.28 12.21
CA LEU A 45 7.31 -5.75 13.25
C LEU A 45 5.97 -6.48 13.31
N LEU A 46 5.40 -6.86 12.15
CA LEU A 46 4.13 -7.60 12.10
C LEU A 46 4.29 -9.04 12.58
N ILE A 47 5.42 -9.71 12.28
CA ILE A 47 5.74 -11.03 12.86
C ILE A 47 5.84 -10.93 14.39
N VAL A 48 6.64 -9.97 14.90
CA VAL A 48 6.81 -9.78 16.34
C VAL A 48 5.49 -9.45 17.02
N ALA A 49 4.67 -8.58 16.41
CA ALA A 49 3.35 -8.24 16.92
C ALA A 49 2.42 -9.47 16.96
N GLY A 50 2.29 -10.21 15.86
CA GLY A 50 1.41 -11.37 15.79
C GLY A 50 1.81 -12.46 16.78
N LEU A 51 3.11 -12.79 16.86
CA LEU A 51 3.60 -13.80 17.81
C LEU A 51 3.43 -13.36 19.27
N ALA A 52 3.71 -12.08 19.59
CA ALA A 52 3.57 -11.57 20.95
C ALA A 52 2.12 -11.45 21.43
N HIS A 53 1.15 -11.46 20.51
CA HIS A 53 -0.29 -11.49 20.80
C HIS A 53 -0.91 -12.88 20.66
N GLY A 54 -0.12 -13.93 20.41
CA GLY A 54 -0.63 -15.30 20.23
C GLY A 54 -1.51 -15.47 18.99
N ALA A 55 -1.32 -14.62 17.97
CA ALA A 55 -2.12 -14.58 16.73
C ALA A 55 -1.25 -14.90 15.49
N PRO A 56 -0.74 -16.14 15.36
CA PRO A 56 0.08 -16.54 14.21
C PRO A 56 -0.70 -16.53 12.88
N ASP A 57 -2.02 -16.68 12.94
CA ASP A 57 -2.96 -16.53 11.83
C ASP A 57 -2.87 -15.14 11.19
N ARG A 58 -2.68 -14.08 11.99
CA ARG A 58 -2.49 -12.71 11.47
C ARG A 58 -1.17 -12.52 10.77
N VAL A 59 -0.12 -13.22 11.22
CA VAL A 59 1.18 -13.22 10.53
C VAL A 59 1.04 -13.88 9.16
N PHE A 60 0.33 -15.01 9.09
CA PHE A 60 0.04 -15.66 7.83
C PHE A 60 -0.82 -14.76 6.92
N GLY A 61 -1.85 -14.12 7.48
CA GLY A 61 -2.69 -13.14 6.79
C GLY A 61 -1.88 -11.99 6.21
N ALA A 62 -0.89 -11.47 6.94
CA ALA A 62 0.02 -10.43 6.45
C ALA A 62 0.82 -10.91 5.23
N LEU A 63 1.51 -12.04 5.36
CA LEU A 63 2.34 -12.58 4.27
C LEU A 63 1.48 -12.93 3.04
N ALA A 64 0.32 -13.56 3.25
CA ALA A 64 -0.61 -13.89 2.19
C ALA A 64 -1.17 -12.63 1.52
N GLY A 65 -1.59 -11.61 2.29
CA GLY A 65 -2.05 -10.33 1.78
C GLY A 65 -0.99 -9.60 0.96
N GLY A 66 0.27 -9.61 1.42
CA GLY A 66 1.40 -9.05 0.69
C GLY A 66 1.63 -9.76 -0.64
N VAL A 67 1.68 -11.10 -0.64
CA VAL A 67 1.87 -11.91 -1.86
C VAL A 67 0.71 -11.74 -2.84
N VAL A 68 -0.54 -11.76 -2.36
CA VAL A 68 -1.73 -11.61 -3.20
C VAL A 68 -1.75 -10.23 -3.87
N LEU A 69 -1.51 -9.15 -3.11
CA LEU A 69 -1.49 -7.81 -3.70
C LEU A 69 -0.31 -7.60 -4.65
N PHE A 70 0.88 -8.11 -4.30
CA PHE A 70 2.02 -8.09 -5.21
C PHE A 70 1.72 -8.81 -6.52
N GLY A 71 1.17 -10.03 -6.44
CA GLY A 71 0.82 -10.84 -7.60
C GLY A 71 -0.26 -10.20 -8.46
N ALA A 72 -1.32 -9.66 -7.84
CA ALA A 72 -2.39 -8.97 -8.55
C ALA A 72 -1.86 -7.72 -9.29
N TYR A 73 -1.07 -6.88 -8.61
CA TYR A 73 -0.51 -5.68 -9.22
C TYR A 73 0.57 -6.01 -10.26
N LEU A 74 1.34 -7.08 -10.05
CA LEU A 74 2.30 -7.57 -11.04
C LEU A 74 1.57 -8.04 -12.29
N LEU A 75 0.47 -8.78 -12.15
CA LEU A 75 -0.35 -9.20 -13.29
C LEU A 75 -0.90 -7.99 -14.06
N LEU A 76 -1.42 -6.98 -13.35
CA LEU A 76 -1.86 -5.72 -13.97
C LEU A 76 -0.72 -5.03 -14.72
N HIS A 77 0.48 -4.97 -14.13
CA HIS A 77 1.66 -4.41 -14.78
C HIS A 77 2.11 -5.20 -16.02
N LEU A 78 2.01 -6.53 -15.98
CA LEU A 78 2.38 -7.38 -17.12
C LEU A 78 1.37 -7.27 -18.27
N VAL A 79 0.07 -7.18 -17.97
CA VAL A 79 -0.98 -7.02 -18.98
C VAL A 79 -0.99 -5.61 -19.56
N GLN A 80 -0.80 -4.57 -18.73
CA GLN A 80 -0.79 -3.17 -19.14
C GLN A 80 0.46 -2.45 -18.62
N ARG A 81 1.57 -2.64 -19.33
CA ARG A 81 2.89 -2.12 -18.92
C ARG A 81 2.97 -0.59 -18.85
N ASN A 82 2.12 0.11 -19.59
CA ASN A 82 2.02 1.57 -19.57
C ASN A 82 1.01 2.09 -18.53
N GLY A 83 0.22 1.22 -17.89
CA GLY A 83 -0.84 1.62 -16.96
C GLY A 83 -0.36 1.82 -15.53
N MET A 84 0.65 1.06 -15.10
CA MET A 84 1.11 1.04 -13.70
C MET A 84 2.62 0.81 -13.61
N GLY A 85 3.29 1.52 -12.70
CA GLY A 85 4.74 1.40 -12.52
C GLY A 85 5.12 0.19 -11.67
N MET A 86 6.32 -0.35 -11.86
CA MET A 86 6.88 -1.39 -10.99
C MET A 86 7.02 -0.92 -9.53
N GLY A 87 7.09 0.39 -9.29
CA GLY A 87 7.05 0.98 -7.96
C GLY A 87 5.75 0.66 -7.22
N ASP A 88 4.60 0.78 -7.91
CA ASP A 88 3.28 0.53 -7.35
C ASP A 88 3.09 -0.95 -7.00
N VAL A 89 3.63 -1.85 -7.83
CA VAL A 89 3.63 -3.30 -7.56
C VAL A 89 4.34 -3.62 -6.25
N LYS A 90 5.51 -3.01 -6.02
CA LYS A 90 6.26 -3.21 -4.76
C LYS A 90 5.57 -2.55 -3.57
N LEU A 91 4.93 -1.40 -3.78
CA LEU A 91 4.13 -0.74 -2.75
C LEU A 91 2.93 -1.63 -2.36
N ALA A 92 2.28 -2.26 -3.33
CA ALA A 92 1.16 -3.18 -3.11
C ALA A 92 1.55 -4.34 -2.19
N PHE A 93 2.77 -4.89 -2.35
CA PHE A 93 3.29 -5.89 -1.43
C PHE A 93 3.29 -5.38 0.01
N VAL A 94 3.90 -4.21 0.25
CA VAL A 94 4.04 -3.66 1.60
C VAL A 94 2.68 -3.33 2.21
N LEU A 95 1.79 -2.68 1.46
CA LEU A 95 0.44 -2.38 1.91
C LEU A 95 -0.37 -3.66 2.18
N GLY A 96 -0.18 -4.70 1.36
CA GLY A 96 -0.80 -6.00 1.54
C GLY A 96 -0.38 -6.68 2.84
N LEU A 97 0.86 -6.49 3.31
CA LEU A 97 1.29 -6.96 4.63
C LEU A 97 0.44 -6.34 5.74
N TYR A 98 0.27 -5.02 5.73
CA TYR A 98 -0.50 -4.31 6.76
C TYR A 98 -1.99 -4.67 6.70
N LEU A 99 -2.58 -4.65 5.51
CA LEU A 99 -4.00 -4.94 5.33
C LEU A 99 -4.32 -6.41 5.66
N GLY A 100 -3.51 -7.35 5.16
CA GLY A 100 -3.66 -8.77 5.41
C GLY A 100 -3.45 -9.15 6.88
N PHE A 101 -2.62 -8.40 7.61
CA PHE A 101 -2.45 -8.59 9.05
C PHE A 101 -3.74 -8.34 9.84
N VAL A 102 -4.56 -7.39 9.36
CA VAL A 102 -5.84 -7.06 10.00
C VAL A 102 -6.94 -8.00 9.54
N SER A 103 -7.25 -8.04 8.23
CA SER A 103 -8.14 -9.04 7.63
C SER A 103 -8.18 -8.96 6.11
N TRP A 104 -8.70 -10.01 5.47
CA TRP A 104 -8.96 -10.04 4.02
C TRP A 104 -9.91 -8.94 3.53
N TRP A 105 -10.85 -8.50 4.37
CA TRP A 105 -11.69 -7.35 4.06
C TRP A 105 -10.91 -6.06 3.95
N HIS A 106 -9.87 -5.87 4.76
CA HIS A 106 -9.04 -4.69 4.65
C HIS A 106 -8.21 -4.72 3.36
N VAL A 107 -7.77 -5.90 2.91
CA VAL A 107 -7.11 -6.05 1.60
C VAL A 107 -8.02 -5.59 0.46
N LEU A 108 -9.28 -6.04 0.48
CA LEU A 108 -10.29 -5.65 -0.52
C LEU A 108 -10.62 -4.14 -0.43
N TRP A 109 -10.97 -3.63 0.76
CA TRP A 109 -11.34 -2.23 0.93
C TRP A 109 -10.17 -1.29 0.63
N GLY A 110 -8.96 -1.62 1.06
CA GLY A 110 -7.78 -0.80 0.80
C GLY A 110 -7.45 -0.71 -0.69
N THR A 111 -7.57 -1.81 -1.42
CA THR A 111 -7.39 -1.79 -2.88
C THR A 111 -8.51 -1.03 -3.60
N LEU A 112 -9.77 -1.29 -3.25
CA LEU A 112 -10.90 -0.57 -3.84
C LEU A 112 -10.80 0.94 -3.59
N LEU A 113 -10.50 1.36 -2.36
CA LEU A 113 -10.33 2.77 -2.02
C LEU A 113 -9.16 3.40 -2.79
N ALA A 114 -8.05 2.69 -2.96
CA ALA A 114 -6.93 3.17 -3.78
C ALA A 114 -7.38 3.46 -5.23
N PHE A 115 -8.11 2.52 -5.85
CA PHE A 115 -8.63 2.70 -7.20
C PHE A 115 -9.68 3.79 -7.29
N VAL A 116 -10.62 3.89 -6.34
CA VAL A 116 -11.64 4.93 -6.31
C VAL A 116 -11.00 6.31 -6.18
N LEU A 117 -10.10 6.50 -5.21
CA LEU A 117 -9.41 7.77 -5.00
C LEU A 117 -8.58 8.17 -6.22
N GLY A 118 -7.81 7.23 -6.78
CA GLY A 118 -7.01 7.48 -7.99
C GLY A 118 -7.88 7.82 -9.21
N SER A 119 -9.00 7.13 -9.38
CA SER A 119 -9.94 7.35 -10.50
C SER A 119 -10.66 8.69 -10.37
N LEU A 120 -11.09 9.07 -9.18
CA LEU A 120 -11.72 10.38 -8.91
C LEU A 120 -10.73 11.52 -9.19
N PHE A 121 -9.48 11.37 -8.76
CA PHE A 121 -8.43 12.34 -9.05
C PHE A 121 -8.15 12.47 -10.56
N ALA A 122 -8.01 11.34 -11.25
CA ALA A 122 -7.85 11.29 -12.70
C ALA A 122 -9.00 11.98 -13.44
N LEU A 123 -10.23 11.64 -13.06
CA LEU A 123 -11.45 12.18 -13.66
C LEU A 123 -11.59 13.68 -13.40
N GLY A 124 -11.35 14.13 -12.17
CA GLY A 124 -11.36 15.55 -11.83
C GLY A 124 -10.32 16.35 -12.60
N GLY A 125 -9.10 15.81 -12.75
CA GLY A 125 -8.04 16.43 -13.54
C GLY A 125 -8.38 16.54 -15.03
N MET A 126 -9.05 15.54 -15.60
CA MET A 126 -9.55 15.57 -16.98
C MET A 126 -10.68 16.59 -17.16
N ILE A 127 -11.67 16.61 -16.25
CA ILE A 127 -12.79 17.57 -16.30
C ILE A 127 -12.28 19.01 -16.16
N ALA A 128 -11.28 19.24 -15.30
CA ALA A 128 -10.65 20.54 -15.13
C ALA A 128 -9.76 20.98 -16.31
N GLY A 129 -9.61 20.14 -17.35
CA GLY A 129 -8.74 20.41 -18.50
C GLY A 129 -7.23 20.39 -18.18
N LYS A 130 -6.86 19.94 -16.98
CA LYS A 130 -5.46 19.92 -16.51
C LYS A 130 -4.71 18.64 -16.88
N MET A 131 -5.44 17.60 -17.29
CA MET A 131 -4.87 16.28 -17.61
C MET A 131 -5.44 15.74 -18.92
N GLY A 132 -4.56 15.20 -19.76
CA GLY A 132 -4.94 14.48 -20.97
C GLY A 132 -4.96 12.97 -20.76
N ARG A 133 -5.45 12.23 -21.76
CA ARG A 133 -5.52 10.75 -21.73
C ARG A 133 -4.17 10.03 -21.53
N LYS A 134 -3.05 10.72 -21.74
CA LYS A 134 -1.69 10.19 -21.58
C LYS A 134 -0.95 10.75 -20.36
N SER A 135 -1.60 11.57 -19.55
CA SER A 135 -0.95 12.15 -18.37
C SER A 135 -0.69 11.06 -17.33
N ALA A 136 0.57 10.90 -16.93
CA ALA A 136 0.94 9.97 -15.86
C ALA A 136 0.39 10.48 -14.53
N ILE A 137 -0.22 9.59 -13.74
CA ILE A 137 -0.79 9.89 -12.42
C ILE A 137 0.07 9.21 -11.36
N PRO A 138 0.50 9.92 -10.32
CA PRO A 138 1.19 9.29 -9.19
C PRO A 138 0.16 8.47 -8.41
N PHE A 139 0.19 7.14 -8.57
CA PHE A 139 -0.80 6.24 -7.95
C PHE A 139 -0.47 5.92 -6.49
N GLY A 140 0.81 6.00 -6.11
CA GLY A 140 1.30 5.66 -4.78
C GLY A 140 0.60 6.39 -3.61
N PRO A 141 0.37 7.72 -3.68
CA PRO A 141 -0.37 8.46 -2.67
C PRO A 141 -1.78 7.89 -2.42
N PHE A 142 -2.50 7.57 -3.50
CA PHE A 142 -3.86 7.04 -3.40
C PHE A 142 -3.88 5.63 -2.83
N MET A 143 -2.88 4.80 -3.14
CA MET A 143 -2.69 3.49 -2.51
C MET A 143 -2.47 3.62 -1.01
N ILE A 144 -1.58 4.52 -0.58
CA ILE A 144 -1.23 4.71 0.83
C ILE A 144 -2.41 5.28 1.61
N VAL A 145 -3.13 6.25 1.05
CA VAL A 145 -4.32 6.82 1.68
C VAL A 145 -5.46 5.81 1.73
N GLY A 146 -5.71 5.09 0.63
CA GLY A 146 -6.76 4.06 0.58
C GLY A 146 -6.52 2.93 1.59
N ALA A 147 -5.28 2.46 1.71
CA ALA A 147 -4.90 1.48 2.72
C ALA A 147 -4.99 2.05 4.14
N LEU A 148 -4.58 3.30 4.37
CA LEU A 148 -4.72 3.94 5.69
C LEU A 148 -6.19 4.04 6.11
N VAL A 149 -7.07 4.49 5.22
CA VAL A 149 -8.50 4.59 5.48
C VAL A 149 -9.07 3.20 5.78
N ALA A 150 -8.72 2.18 4.98
CA ALA A 150 -9.16 0.82 5.24
C ALA A 150 -8.72 0.31 6.62
N LEU A 151 -7.47 0.58 7.04
CA LEU A 151 -6.95 0.23 8.36
C LEU A 151 -7.67 0.92 9.53
N THR A 152 -8.28 2.08 9.30
CA THR A 152 -9.05 2.82 10.32
C THR A 152 -10.51 2.39 10.41
N ILE A 153 -11.05 1.74 9.38
CA ILE A 153 -12.43 1.27 9.37
C ILE A 153 -12.48 -0.03 10.16
N GLY A 154 -12.74 0.08 11.47
CA GLY A 154 -12.81 -1.05 12.37
C GLY A 154 -13.94 -2.01 12.01
N ARG A 155 -13.58 -3.28 11.80
CA ARG A 155 -14.46 -4.45 11.92
C ARG A 155 -13.71 -5.60 12.55
#